data_AF-A0A6J4HVZ6-F1
#
_entry.id   AF-A0A6J4HVZ6-F1
#
_cell.length_a   1.000
_cell.length_b   1.000
_cell.length_c   1.000
_cell.angle_alpha   90.00
_cell.angle_beta   90.00
_cell.angle_gamma   90.00
#
_symmetry.space_group_name_H-M   'P 1'
#
loop_
_entity.id
_entity.type
_entity.pdbx_description
1 polymer ?
#
loop_
_entity_poly.entity_id
_entity_poly.type
_entity_poly.pdbx_seq_one_letter_code
_entity_poly.pdbx_strand_id
1 'polypeptide(L)'
;AHRLPTKPALPPRVPQAPDLPAVVAELRRRPVVEPRPAEHPPPAPAPVPRPHLTLAGPASSPAAPRPAEIVKGPRAVRALLSQACEEYWVVRLSYLNTNGRSAELTVEPTDVDARQVHAICFPRGDERSFLFDRIDWVRVLTEAEEAYLS
;
A
#
# COMPACT_ATOMS: atom_id res chain seq x y z
N ALA A 1 -69.79 -21.00 13.91
CA ALA A 1 -68.68 -20.04 14.04
C ALA A 1 -67.80 -20.14 12.80
N HIS A 2 -67.82 -19.11 11.95
CA HIS A 2 -67.04 -19.06 10.70
C HIS A 2 -65.62 -18.55 11.00
N ARG A 3 -64.57 -19.22 10.50
CA ARG A 3 -63.20 -18.70 10.50
C ARG A 3 -62.67 -18.67 9.07
N LEU A 4 -62.20 -17.49 8.68
CA LEU A 4 -61.76 -17.08 7.34
C LEU A 4 -60.46 -17.77 6.89
N PRO A 5 -60.22 -17.90 5.58
CA PRO A 5 -58.96 -18.42 5.05
C PRO A 5 -57.82 -17.40 5.18
N THR A 6 -56.68 -17.85 5.69
CA THR A 6 -55.44 -17.08 5.83
C THR A 6 -54.80 -16.82 4.45
N LYS A 7 -54.48 -15.55 4.21
CA LYS A 7 -53.85 -15.01 2.99
C LYS A 7 -52.39 -15.50 2.84
N PRO A 8 -51.92 -15.87 1.64
CA PRO A 8 -50.51 -16.26 1.45
C PRO A 8 -49.57 -15.05 1.60
N ALA A 9 -48.48 -15.26 2.33
CA ALA A 9 -47.43 -14.27 2.54
C ALA A 9 -46.59 -14.05 1.26
N LEU A 10 -46.38 -12.79 0.89
CA LEU A 10 -45.46 -12.39 -0.18
C LEU A 10 -44.01 -12.62 0.25
N PRO A 11 -43.11 -13.07 -0.66
CA PRO A 11 -41.71 -13.26 -0.35
C PRO A 11 -40.99 -11.91 -0.10
N PRO A 12 -39.93 -11.89 0.71
CA PRO A 12 -39.15 -10.69 0.99
C PRO A 12 -38.42 -10.21 -0.27
N ARG A 13 -38.53 -8.91 -0.55
CA ARG A 13 -37.87 -8.24 -1.66
C ARG A 13 -36.37 -8.15 -1.37
N VAL A 14 -35.56 -8.91 -2.11
CA VAL A 14 -34.09 -8.84 -2.04
C VAL A 14 -33.63 -7.48 -2.61
N PRO A 15 -32.74 -6.72 -1.94
CA PRO A 15 -32.15 -5.53 -2.54
C PRO A 15 -31.31 -5.96 -3.76
N GLN A 16 -31.61 -5.41 -4.95
CA GLN A 16 -30.78 -5.66 -6.13
C GLN A 16 -29.36 -5.11 -5.89
N ALA A 17 -28.36 -5.92 -6.22
CA ALA A 17 -26.97 -5.50 -6.23
C ALA A 17 -26.75 -4.37 -7.26
N PRO A 18 -25.87 -3.40 -6.98
CA PRO A 18 -25.60 -2.31 -7.91
C PRO A 18 -25.03 -2.85 -9.22
N ASP A 19 -25.58 -2.35 -10.32
CA ASP A 19 -25.19 -2.71 -11.69
C ASP A 19 -23.79 -2.11 -11.98
N LEU A 20 -22.76 -2.92 -11.74
CA LEU A 20 -21.36 -2.56 -11.91
C LEU A 20 -21.02 -1.98 -13.30
N PRO A 21 -21.55 -2.50 -14.43
CA PRO A 21 -21.26 -1.90 -15.73
C PRO A 21 -21.84 -0.50 -15.89
N ALA A 22 -22.99 -0.19 -15.26
CA ALA A 22 -23.53 1.18 -15.24
C ALA A 22 -22.60 2.16 -14.50
N VAL A 23 -22.00 1.74 -13.39
CA VAL A 23 -21.03 2.56 -12.62
C VAL A 23 -19.76 2.84 -13.42
N VAL A 24 -19.24 1.85 -14.16
CA VAL A 24 -18.05 2.00 -15.00
C VAL A 24 -18.32 2.93 -16.19
N ALA A 25 -19.51 2.87 -16.79
CA ALA A 25 -19.91 3.77 -17.87
C ALA A 25 -19.96 5.24 -17.39
N GLU A 26 -20.41 5.48 -16.16
CA GLU A 26 -20.47 6.82 -15.56
C GLU A 26 -19.07 7.39 -15.28
N LEU A 27 -18.14 6.57 -14.80
CA LEU A 27 -16.74 6.99 -14.58
C LEU A 27 -16.02 7.37 -15.88
N ARG A 28 -16.30 6.68 -16.98
CA ARG A 28 -15.71 7.00 -18.30
C ARG A 28 -16.22 8.31 -18.90
N ARG A 29 -17.35 8.83 -18.44
CA ARG A 29 -17.94 10.08 -18.94
C ARG A 29 -17.44 11.33 -18.22
N ARG A 30 -16.65 11.20 -17.15
CA ARG A 30 -16.07 12.35 -16.45
C ARG A 30 -14.82 12.85 -17.16
N PRO A 31 -14.81 14.09 -17.69
CA PRO A 31 -13.60 14.67 -18.25
C PRO A 31 -12.59 14.93 -17.13
N VAL A 32 -11.38 14.40 -17.28
CA VAL A 32 -10.23 14.76 -16.45
C VAL A 32 -9.85 16.20 -16.81
N VAL A 33 -10.06 17.12 -15.88
CA VAL A 33 -9.51 18.48 -16.00
C VAL A 33 -8.01 18.37 -15.77
N GLU A 34 -7.26 18.48 -16.87
CA GLU A 34 -5.81 18.49 -16.88
C GLU A 34 -5.30 19.82 -16.25
N PRO A 35 -4.51 19.80 -15.17
CA PRO A 35 -3.90 21.02 -14.67
C PRO A 35 -2.79 21.47 -15.64
N ARG A 36 -2.96 22.67 -16.17
CA ARG A 36 -2.01 23.37 -17.06
C ARG A 36 -0.62 23.43 -16.41
N PRO A 37 0.49 23.17 -17.14
CA PRO A 37 1.82 23.40 -16.61
C PRO A 37 2.03 24.89 -16.33
N ALA A 38 2.38 25.22 -15.09
CA ALA A 38 2.85 26.55 -14.71
C ALA A 38 4.22 26.80 -15.35
N GLU A 39 4.36 27.93 -16.04
CA GLU A 39 5.64 28.42 -16.56
C GLU A 39 6.68 28.52 -15.44
N HIS A 40 7.86 27.92 -15.66
CA HIS A 40 9.02 28.10 -14.79
C HIS A 40 9.51 29.57 -14.85
N PRO A 41 9.65 30.28 -13.71
CA PRO A 41 10.45 31.50 -13.66
C PRO A 41 11.95 31.18 -13.77
N PRO A 42 12.79 32.11 -14.26
CA PRO A 42 14.23 31.87 -14.44
C PRO A 42 14.97 31.62 -13.12
N PRO A 43 16.09 30.88 -13.12
CA PRO A 43 16.83 30.54 -11.92
C PRO A 43 17.54 31.76 -11.32
N ALA A 44 17.34 31.98 -10.02
CA ALA A 44 18.08 32.96 -9.23
C ALA A 44 19.56 32.53 -9.04
N PRO A 45 20.51 33.47 -8.92
CA PRO A 45 21.93 33.15 -8.73
C PRO A 45 22.18 32.47 -7.37
N ALA A 46 23.07 31.48 -7.39
CA ALA A 46 23.40 30.61 -6.25
C ALA A 46 24.01 31.38 -5.05
N PRO A 47 23.62 31.05 -3.81
CA PRO A 47 24.29 31.59 -2.62
C PRO A 47 25.64 30.90 -2.37
N VAL A 48 26.67 31.71 -2.12
CA VAL A 48 28.02 31.28 -1.74
C VAL A 48 28.04 30.55 -0.39
N PRO A 49 28.77 29.43 -0.24
CA PRO A 49 28.81 28.69 1.01
C PRO A 49 29.72 29.36 2.04
N ARG A 50 29.21 29.53 3.27
CA ARG A 50 30.02 29.89 4.46
C ARG A 50 30.39 28.63 5.23
N PRO A 51 31.65 28.43 5.65
CA PRO A 51 32.03 27.27 6.45
C PRO A 51 31.52 27.45 7.88
N HIS A 52 30.63 26.56 8.32
CA HIS A 52 30.20 26.44 9.71
C HIS A 52 30.90 25.23 10.33
N LEU A 53 31.91 25.48 11.15
CA LEU A 53 32.46 24.49 12.07
C LEU A 53 31.40 24.22 13.14
N THR A 54 30.68 23.11 13.01
CA THR A 54 29.69 22.69 14.00
C THR A 54 30.17 21.42 14.68
N LEU A 55 30.25 21.52 16.00
CA LEU A 55 30.62 20.49 16.96
C LEU A 55 29.73 19.24 16.78
N ALA A 56 30.36 18.07 16.63
CA ALA A 56 29.69 16.79 16.43
C ALA A 56 28.94 16.34 17.69
N GLY A 57 27.62 16.52 17.71
CA GLY A 57 26.71 15.61 18.42
C GLY A 57 26.45 14.39 17.53
N PRO A 58 26.02 13.23 18.08
CA PRO A 58 25.66 12.08 17.26
C PRO A 58 24.48 12.48 16.38
N ALA A 59 24.77 12.71 15.11
CA ALA A 59 23.77 13.00 14.10
C ALA A 59 22.83 11.79 14.04
N SER A 60 21.59 11.97 14.51
CA SER A 60 20.49 11.16 14.01
C SER A 60 20.46 11.41 12.51
N SER A 61 20.88 10.42 11.72
CA SER A 61 20.77 10.48 10.27
C SER A 61 19.33 10.87 9.92
N PRO A 62 19.12 11.81 8.98
CA PRO A 62 17.77 12.10 8.52
C PRO A 62 17.19 10.80 7.95
N ALA A 63 16.06 10.34 8.53
CA ALA A 63 15.35 9.14 8.09
C ALA A 63 15.16 9.22 6.56
N ALA A 64 15.47 8.12 5.87
CA ALA A 64 15.31 8.09 4.42
C ALA A 64 13.85 8.40 4.05
N PRO A 65 13.58 9.17 2.98
CA PRO A 65 12.21 9.46 2.58
C PRO A 65 11.48 8.15 2.24
N ARG A 66 10.33 7.89 2.88
CA ARG A 66 9.51 6.70 2.67
C ARG A 66 9.03 6.61 1.21
N PRO A 67 9.40 5.56 0.46
CA PRO A 67 8.94 5.38 -0.91
C PRO A 67 7.44 5.06 -0.96
N ALA A 68 6.64 5.91 -1.58
CA ALA A 68 5.20 5.67 -1.75
C ALA A 68 4.87 4.83 -3.01
N GLU A 69 5.87 4.50 -3.83
CA GLU A 69 5.68 3.82 -5.10
C GLU A 69 5.39 2.32 -4.91
N ILE A 70 4.53 1.78 -5.79
CA ILE A 70 4.29 0.34 -5.89
C ILE A 70 5.40 -0.26 -6.74
N VAL A 71 6.26 -1.04 -6.10
CA VAL A 71 7.40 -1.71 -6.72
C VAL A 71 7.02 -3.12 -7.17
N LYS A 72 7.51 -3.54 -8.33
CA LYS A 72 7.27 -4.86 -8.93
C LYS A 72 8.57 -5.54 -9.35
N GLY A 73 8.52 -6.86 -9.41
CA GLY A 73 9.63 -7.70 -9.87
C GLY A 73 10.68 -7.97 -8.78
N PRO A 74 11.30 -9.17 -8.78
CA PRO A 74 11.99 -9.71 -7.61
C PRO A 74 13.19 -8.87 -7.15
N ARG A 75 13.94 -8.27 -8.08
CA ARG A 75 15.12 -7.44 -7.75
C ARG A 75 14.72 -6.14 -7.03
N ALA A 76 13.71 -5.46 -7.55
CA ALA A 76 13.26 -4.19 -6.99
C ALA A 76 12.48 -4.42 -5.69
N VAL A 77 11.66 -5.47 -5.65
CA VAL A 77 11.00 -5.95 -4.42
C VAL A 77 12.02 -6.22 -3.32
N ARG A 78 13.11 -6.96 -3.63
CA ARG A 78 14.16 -7.24 -2.65
C ARG A 78 14.83 -5.96 -2.16
N ALA A 79 15.17 -5.04 -3.05
CA ALA A 79 15.80 -3.77 -2.66
C ALA A 79 14.90 -2.96 -1.72
N LEU A 80 13.61 -2.85 -2.03
CA LEU A 80 12.66 -2.14 -1.16
C LEU A 80 12.49 -2.84 0.19
N LEU A 81 12.38 -4.17 0.20
CA LEU A 81 12.20 -4.93 1.45
C LEU A 81 13.46 -4.90 2.33
N SER A 82 14.66 -4.93 1.75
CA SER A 82 15.90 -4.70 2.49
C SER A 82 15.90 -3.32 3.14
N GLN A 83 15.54 -2.28 2.39
CA GLN A 83 15.46 -0.93 2.95
C GLN A 83 14.37 -0.81 4.03
N ALA A 84 13.20 -1.40 3.81
CA ALA A 84 12.12 -1.40 4.79
C ALA A 84 12.49 -2.16 6.07
N CYS A 85 13.32 -3.20 5.97
CA CYS A 85 13.85 -3.92 7.13
C CYS A 85 14.79 -3.04 7.97
N GLU A 86 15.70 -2.30 7.33
CA GLU A 86 16.65 -1.39 8.02
C GLU A 86 15.94 -0.21 8.67
N GLU A 87 14.90 0.32 8.02
CA GLU A 87 14.15 1.49 8.47
C GLU A 87 12.91 1.14 9.31
N TYR A 88 12.68 -0.15 9.60
CA TYR A 88 11.52 -0.66 10.33
C TYR A 88 10.17 -0.19 9.76
N TRP A 89 10.04 -0.18 8.44
CA TRP A 89 8.81 0.22 7.77
C TRP A 89 7.85 -0.93 7.59
N VAL A 90 6.56 -0.68 7.87
CA VAL A 90 5.51 -1.63 7.51
C VAL A 90 5.25 -1.53 6.01
N VAL A 91 5.12 -2.68 5.36
CA VAL A 91 4.84 -2.78 3.93
C VAL A 91 3.53 -3.53 3.67
N ARG A 92 2.91 -3.22 2.53
CA ARG A 92 1.82 -4.01 1.97
C ARG A 92 2.35 -4.71 0.74
N LEU A 93 2.12 -6.01 0.65
CA LEU A 93 2.55 -6.85 -0.45
C LEU A 93 1.41 -7.71 -0.99
N SER A 94 1.48 -8.05 -2.27
CA SER A 94 0.65 -9.09 -2.88
C SER A 94 1.48 -10.35 -3.06
N TYR A 95 1.03 -11.45 -2.46
CA TYR A 95 1.72 -12.73 -2.49
C TYR A 95 0.89 -13.81 -3.19
N LEU A 96 1.52 -14.50 -4.14
CA LEU A 96 0.95 -15.66 -4.82
C LEU A 96 1.11 -16.91 -3.96
N ASN A 97 -0.01 -17.44 -3.49
CA ASN A 97 -0.02 -18.70 -2.74
C ASN A 97 0.18 -19.92 -3.66
N THR A 98 0.32 -21.10 -3.06
CA THR A 98 0.53 -22.37 -3.78
C THR A 98 -0.63 -22.76 -4.70
N ASN A 99 -1.80 -22.17 -4.50
CA ASN A 99 -3.00 -22.41 -5.31
C ASN A 99 -3.10 -21.40 -6.48
N GLY A 100 -2.05 -20.58 -6.69
CA GLY A 100 -2.00 -19.57 -7.74
C GLY A 100 -2.89 -18.35 -7.48
N ARG A 101 -3.42 -18.18 -6.26
CA ARG A 101 -4.21 -17.01 -5.88
C ARG A 101 -3.33 -15.96 -5.22
N SER A 102 -3.51 -14.70 -5.60
CA SER A 102 -2.91 -13.57 -4.89
C SER A 102 -3.69 -13.27 -3.61
N ALA A 103 -2.95 -12.93 -2.56
CA ALA A 103 -3.48 -12.38 -1.33
C ALA A 103 -2.66 -11.16 -0.95
N GLU A 104 -3.34 -10.11 -0.50
CA GLU A 104 -2.68 -8.93 0.03
C GLU A 104 -2.44 -9.09 1.52
N LEU A 105 -1.23 -8.74 1.96
CA LEU A 105 -0.78 -8.88 3.33
C LEU A 105 -0.05 -7.61 3.74
N THR A 106 -0.29 -7.20 4.98
CA THR A 106 0.46 -6.13 5.63
C THR A 106 1.48 -6.77 6.56
N VAL A 107 2.75 -6.46 6.38
CA VAL A 107 3.84 -7.12 7.09
C VAL A 107 4.93 -6.11 7.47
N GLU A 108 5.64 -6.40 8.56
CA GLU A 108 6.89 -5.73 8.92
C GLU A 108 8.06 -6.68 8.64
N PRO A 109 8.93 -6.37 7.66
CA PRO A 109 10.13 -7.16 7.39
C PRO A 109 11.06 -7.17 8.60
N THR A 110 11.50 -8.36 9.02
CA THR A 110 12.41 -8.55 10.16
C THR A 110 13.80 -9.03 9.75
N ASP A 111 13.90 -9.78 8.65
CA ASP A 111 15.18 -10.22 8.08
C ASP A 111 15.06 -10.48 6.58
N VAL A 112 16.13 -10.22 5.82
CA VAL A 112 16.14 -10.31 4.36
C VAL A 112 17.31 -11.17 3.88
N ASP A 113 16.97 -12.34 3.37
CA ASP A 113 17.90 -13.28 2.76
C ASP A 113 18.08 -13.06 1.25
N ALA A 114 18.91 -13.90 0.63
CA ALA A 114 19.10 -13.92 -0.82
C ALA A 114 17.82 -14.28 -1.61
N ARG A 115 16.91 -15.07 -1.02
CA ARG A 115 15.73 -15.64 -1.73
C ARG A 115 14.37 -15.28 -1.13
N GLN A 116 14.34 -14.86 0.13
CA GLN A 116 13.11 -14.62 0.85
C GLN A 116 13.27 -13.49 1.87
N VAL A 117 12.14 -12.97 2.33
CA VAL A 117 12.04 -12.06 3.48
C VAL A 117 11.31 -12.77 4.61
N HIS A 118 11.82 -12.64 5.82
CA HIS A 118 11.12 -12.97 7.06
C HIS A 118 10.38 -11.71 7.52
N ALA A 119 9.12 -11.86 7.94
CA ALA A 119 8.30 -10.74 8.34
C ALA A 119 7.21 -11.13 9.34
N ILE A 120 6.78 -10.17 10.15
CA ILE A 120 5.64 -10.29 11.06
C ILE A 120 4.38 -9.83 10.33
N CYS A 121 3.34 -10.66 10.30
CA CYS A 121 2.10 -10.38 9.60
C CYS A 121 1.07 -9.69 10.51
N PHE A 122 0.55 -8.55 10.08
CA PHE A 122 -0.54 -7.86 10.77
C PHE A 122 -1.92 -8.36 10.33
N PRO A 123 -2.93 -8.29 11.21
CA PRO A 123 -2.88 -7.79 12.60
C PRO A 123 -2.51 -8.88 13.63
N ARG A 124 -2.27 -10.12 13.19
CA ARG A 124 -2.17 -11.28 14.10
C ARG A 124 -0.82 -11.40 14.80
N GLY A 125 0.22 -10.77 14.26
CA GLY A 125 1.60 -10.93 14.75
C GLY A 125 2.24 -12.25 14.36
N ASP A 126 1.68 -12.97 13.37
CA ASP A 126 2.22 -14.25 12.93
C ASP A 126 3.51 -14.05 12.11
N GLU A 127 4.60 -14.70 12.49
CA GLU A 127 5.84 -14.67 11.72
C GLU A 127 5.72 -15.56 10.47
N ARG A 128 6.18 -15.05 9.31
CA ARG A 128 6.12 -15.78 8.05
C ARG A 128 7.24 -15.39 7.11
N SER A 129 7.67 -16.35 6.28
CA SER A 129 8.65 -16.12 5.21
C SER A 129 7.97 -16.01 3.84
N PHE A 130 8.45 -15.08 3.01
CA PHE A 130 7.94 -14.82 1.67
C PHE A 130 9.06 -14.89 0.62
N LEU A 131 8.93 -15.83 -0.33
CA LEU A 131 9.82 -15.92 -1.49
C LEU A 131 9.61 -14.73 -2.43
N PHE A 132 10.69 -14.07 -2.85
CA PHE A 132 10.60 -12.89 -3.73
C PHE A 132 9.91 -13.19 -5.07
N ASP A 133 10.15 -14.37 -5.63
CA ASP A 133 9.55 -14.78 -6.92
C ASP A 133 8.02 -14.96 -6.86
N ARG A 134 7.44 -14.99 -5.65
CA ARG A 134 6.00 -15.09 -5.42
C ARG A 134 5.37 -13.77 -4.98
N ILE A 135 6.17 -12.71 -4.82
CA ILE A 135 5.67 -11.37 -4.53
C ILE A 135 5.42 -10.67 -5.85
N ASP A 136 4.16 -10.35 -6.12
CA ASP A 136 3.76 -9.66 -7.36
C ASP A 136 4.10 -8.17 -7.28
N TRP A 137 3.83 -7.56 -6.13
CA TRP A 137 4.17 -6.16 -5.85
C TRP A 137 4.32 -5.90 -4.35
N VAL A 138 5.00 -4.81 -4.02
CA VAL A 138 5.19 -4.31 -2.66
C VAL A 138 5.13 -2.78 -2.64
N ARG A 139 4.65 -2.19 -1.55
CA ARG A 139 4.78 -0.76 -1.24
C ARG A 139 4.92 -0.54 0.25
N VAL A 140 5.56 0.56 0.64
CA VAL A 140 5.61 0.99 2.04
C VAL A 140 4.26 1.61 2.43
N LEU A 141 3.84 1.39 3.67
CA LEU A 141 2.69 2.08 4.23
C LEU A 141 3.06 3.51 4.59
N THR A 142 2.10 4.40 4.35
CA THR A 142 2.18 5.75 4.93
C THR A 142 1.93 5.69 6.43
N GLU A 143 2.43 6.67 7.19
CA GLU A 143 2.19 6.75 8.64
C GLU A 143 0.69 6.74 8.99
N ALA A 144 -0.14 7.35 8.13
CA ALA A 144 -1.59 7.34 8.28
C ALA A 144 -2.20 5.94 8.17
N GLU A 145 -1.62 5.05 7.35
CA GLU A 145 -2.08 3.67 7.21
C GLU A 145 -1.61 2.80 8.37
N GLU A 146 -0.41 3.02 8.89
CA GLU A 146 0.12 2.32 10.06
C GLU A 146 -0.72 2.58 11.31
N ALA A 147 -1.25 3.80 11.46
CA ALA A 147 -2.13 4.15 12.58
C ALA A 147 -3.45 3.35 12.64
N TYR A 148 -3.85 2.67 11.56
CA TYR A 148 -5.03 1.78 11.56
C TYR A 148 -4.70 0.34 11.97
N LEU A 149 -3.42 -0.01 12.14
CA LEU A 149 -2.97 -1.34 12.54
C LEU A 149 -2.78 -1.49 14.06
N SER A 150 -2.75 -0.37 14.79
CA SER A 150 -2.60 -0.27 16.24
C SER A 150 -3.91 -0.42 17.00
#